data_AF-A0A7C1ECE7-F1
#
_entry.id   AF-A0A7C1ECE7-F1
#
_cell.length_a   1.000
_cell.length_b   1.000
_cell.length_c   1.000
_cell.angle_alpha   90.00
_cell.angle_beta   90.00
_cell.angle_gamma   90.00
#
_symmetry.space_group_name_H-M   'P 1'
#
loop_
_entity.id
_entity.type
_entity.pdbx_description
1 polymer ?
#
loop_
_entity_poly.entity_id
_entity_poly.type
_entity_poly.pdbx_seq_one_letter_code
_entity_poly.pdbx_strand_id
1 'polypeptide(L)' 'MAEELKGNTKKVYESMQQLGMKSEEKAKGLEDIVREARLPKGAVANSITELTQKKLAKRRAGDKTAKYFLLR' A
#
# COMPACT_ATOMS: atom_id res chain seq x y z
N MET A 1 18.97 -0.32 2.61
CA MET A 1 17.72 -1.04 3.00
C MET A 1 16.42 -0.40 2.49
N ALA A 2 16.50 0.60 1.58
CA ALA A 2 15.36 1.10 0.79
C ALA A 2 15.62 0.98 -0.73
N GLU A 3 16.72 0.34 -1.12
CA GLU A 3 17.25 0.32 -2.50
C GLU A 3 16.65 -0.79 -3.37
N GLU A 4 15.71 -1.57 -2.84
CA GLU A 4 15.16 -2.75 -3.52
C GLU A 4 13.67 -2.62 -3.88
N LEU A 5 13.09 -1.41 -3.78
CA LEU A 5 11.72 -1.18 -4.25
C LEU A 5 11.75 -0.89 -5.75
N LYS A 6 11.64 -1.93 -6.57
CA LYS A 6 11.64 -1.82 -8.03
C LYS A 6 10.34 -1.16 -8.53
N GLY A 7 10.47 -0.04 -9.23
CA GLY A 7 9.45 0.58 -10.09
C GLY A 7 8.05 0.70 -9.47
N ASN A 8 7.24 -0.34 -9.68
CA ASN A 8 5.84 -0.39 -9.23
C ASN A 8 5.70 -0.30 -7.71
N THR A 9 6.55 -0.98 -6.94
CA THR A 9 6.43 -1.01 -5.48
C THR A 9 6.73 0.35 -4.85
N LYS A 10 7.69 1.08 -5.43
CA LYS A 10 7.99 2.47 -5.04
C LYS A 10 6.80 3.38 -5.35
N LYS A 11 6.25 3.29 -6.56
CA LYS A 11 5.09 4.09 -6.97
C LYS A 11 3.87 3.84 -6.08
N VAL A 12 3.60 2.58 -5.73
CA VAL A 12 2.53 2.21 -4.79
C VAL A 12 2.77 2.82 -3.40
N TYR A 13 4.01 2.78 -2.90
CA TYR A 13 4.35 3.40 -1.62
C TYR A 13 4.15 4.93 -1.65
N GLU A 14 4.58 5.60 -2.72
CA GLU A 14 4.36 7.04 -2.92
C GLU A 14 2.86 7.38 -3.00
N SER A 15 2.07 6.60 -3.73
CA SER A 15 0.61 6.78 -3.79
C SER A 15 -0.06 6.55 -2.43
N MET A 16 0.38 5.56 -1.65
CA MET A 16 -0.12 5.36 -0.29
C MET A 16 0.24 6.53 0.63
N GLN A 17 1.42 7.13 0.47
CA GLN A 17 1.82 8.35 1.18
C GLN A 17 0.98 9.56 0.77
N GLN A 18 0.73 9.76 -0.53
CA GLN A 18 -0.12 10.85 -1.05
C GLN A 18 -1.57 10.74 -0.57
N LEU A 19 -2.10 9.52 -0.51
CA LEU A 19 -3.42 9.26 0.06
C LEU A 19 -3.49 9.40 1.58
N GLY A 20 -2.36 9.69 2.23
CA GLY A 20 -2.27 9.96 3.66
C GLY A 20 -2.47 8.72 4.53
N MET A 21 -2.22 7.52 4.00
CA MET A 21 -2.43 6.25 4.71
C MET A 21 -1.36 5.97 5.77
N LYS A 22 -1.10 6.92 6.67
CA LYS A 22 -0.02 6.83 7.68
C LYS A 22 -0.46 6.25 9.03
N SER A 23 -1.73 5.92 9.15
CA SER A 23 -2.32 5.38 10.37
C SER A 23 -3.45 4.42 10.02
N GLU A 24 -3.78 3.55 10.95
CA GLU A 24 -4.87 2.59 10.79
C GLU A 24 -6.22 3.28 10.48
N GLU A 25 -6.46 4.46 11.06
CA GLU A 25 -7.67 5.27 10.81
C GLU A 25 -7.76 5.80 9.38
N LYS A 26 -6.61 5.98 8.72
CA LYS A 26 -6.50 6.44 7.32
C LYS A 26 -6.24 5.28 6.36
N ALA A 27 -6.43 4.04 6.80
CA ALA A 27 -6.29 2.88 5.94
C ALA A 27 -7.33 2.92 4.82
N LYS A 28 -6.88 2.76 3.57
CA LYS A 28 -7.77 2.70 2.41
C LYS A 28 -7.72 1.34 1.73
N GLY A 29 -8.70 1.10 0.86
CA GLY A 29 -8.80 -0.14 0.13
C GLY A 29 -7.76 -0.25 -0.97
N LEU A 30 -7.60 -1.47 -1.48
CA LEU A 30 -6.71 -1.74 -2.60
C LEU A 30 -7.13 -0.98 -3.87
N GLU A 31 -8.42 -0.75 -4.06
CA GLU A 31 -8.97 -0.02 -5.22
C GLU A 31 -8.61 1.48 -5.19
N ASP A 32 -8.60 2.11 -4.02
CA ASP A 32 -8.14 3.50 -3.86
C ASP A 32 -6.66 3.63 -4.27
N ILE A 33 -5.84 2.68 -3.83
CA ILE A 33 -4.41 2.65 -4.15
C ILE A 33 -4.19 2.41 -5.64
N VAL A 34 -4.96 1.51 -6.26
CA VAL A 34 -4.95 1.26 -7.71
C VAL A 34 -5.26 2.51 -8.51
N ARG A 35 -6.29 3.25 -8.09
CA ARG A 35 -6.74 4.47 -8.76
C ARG A 35 -5.69 5.58 -8.70
N GLU A 36 -4.99 5.70 -7.57
CA GLU A 36 -3.93 6.70 -7.38
C GLU A 36 -2.61 6.30 -8.05
N ALA A 37 -2.17 5.05 -7.85
CA ALA A 37 -0.95 4.53 -8.45
C ALA A 37 -1.04 4.40 -9.98
N ARG A 38 -2.28 4.36 -10.51
CA ARG A 38 -2.58 4.09 -11.92
C ARG A 38 -1.88 2.82 -12.40
N LEU A 39 -1.92 1.79 -11.57
CA LEU A 39 -1.31 0.48 -11.82
C LEU A 39 -2.39 -0.60 -11.76
N PRO A 40 -2.24 -1.71 -12.48
CA PRO A 40 -3.21 -2.80 -12.44
C PRO A 40 -3.28 -3.42 -11.04
N LYS A 41 -4.47 -3.91 -10.68
CA LYS A 41 -4.79 -4.49 -9.37
C LYS A 41 -3.77 -5.54 -8.90
N GLY A 42 -3.33 -6.40 -9.82
CA GLY A 42 -2.31 -7.44 -9.53
C GLY A 42 -0.95 -6.85 -9.15
N ALA A 43 -0.50 -5.80 -9.84
CA ALA A 43 0.76 -5.14 -9.52
C ALA A 43 0.72 -4.44 -8.17
N VAL A 44 -0.41 -3.80 -7.83
CA VAL A 44 -0.63 -3.16 -6.53
C VAL A 44 -0.71 -4.20 -5.41
N ALA A 45 -1.43 -5.31 -5.62
CA ALA A 45 -1.51 -6.40 -4.64
C ALA A 45 -0.13 -7.02 -4.35
N ASN A 46 0.67 -7.28 -5.38
CA ASN A 46 2.04 -7.77 -5.23
C ASN A 46 2.91 -6.74 -4.48
N SER A 47 2.81 -5.46 -4.84
CA SER A 47 3.56 -4.38 -4.20
C SER A 47 3.19 -4.23 -2.71
N ILE A 48 1.90 -4.28 -2.38
CA ILE A 48 1.44 -4.22 -0.98
C ILE A 48 1.92 -5.44 -0.20
N THR A 49 1.95 -6.62 -0.83
CA THR A 49 2.49 -7.84 -0.22
C THR A 49 3.97 -7.67 0.09
N GLU A 50 4.78 -7.16 -0.85
CA GLU A 50 6.19 -6.84 -0.61
C GLU A 50 6.37 -5.80 0.50
N LEU A 51 5.58 -4.72 0.49
CA LEU A 51 5.62 -3.69 1.53
C LEU A 51 5.25 -4.26 2.90
N THR A 52 4.33 -5.22 2.95
CA THR A 52 3.93 -5.90 4.19
C THR A 52 5.05 -6.82 4.68
N GLN A 53 5.69 -7.58 3.77
CA GLN A 53 6.86 -8.42 4.09
C GLN A 53 8.03 -7.58 4.63
N LYS A 54 8.26 -6.40 4.04
CA LYS A 54 9.27 -5.44 4.49
C LYS A 54 8.86 -4.66 5.75
N LYS A 55 7.70 -4.98 6.35
CA LYS A 55 7.13 -4.30 7.53
C LYS A 55 6.93 -2.79 7.33
N LEU A 56 6.71 -2.36 6.10
CA LEU A 56 6.42 -0.97 5.71
C LEU A 56 4.92 -0.70 5.62
N ALA A 57 4.11 -1.72 5.32
CA ALA A 57 2.66 -1.64 5.29
C ALA A 57 2.03 -2.70 6.19
N LYS A 58 0.81 -2.44 6.66
CA LYS A 58 0.00 -3.40 7.41
C LYS A 58 -1.42 -3.38 6.91
N ARG A 59 -2.04 -4.55 6.95
CA ARG A 59 -3.48 -4.70 6.73
C ARG A 59 -4.22 -4.43 8.04
N ARG A 60 -5.26 -3.60 7.98
CA ARG A 60 -6.18 -3.39 9.10
C ARG A 60 -7.04 -4.63 9.29
N ALA A 61 -7.01 -5.21 10.49
CA ALA A 61 -7.83 -6.36 10.86
C ALA A 61 -9.18 -5.87 11.38
N GLY A 62 -10.29 -6.42 10.87
CA GLY A 62 -11.64 -6.14 11.36
C GLY A 62 -12.59 -5.43 10.39
N ASP A 63 -12.09 -4.85 9.29
CA ASP A 63 -12.96 -4.30 8.24
C ASP A 63 -13.47 -5.41 7.29
N LYS A 64 -14.76 -5.33 6.91
CA LYS A 64 -15.37 -6.15 5.82
C LYS A 64 -14.59 -6.06 4.50
N THR A 65 -13.83 -4.98 4.33
CA THR A 65 -13.00 -4.69 3.16
C THR A 65 -11.54 -4.67 3.56
N ALA A 66 -10.68 -5.32 2.77
CA ALA A 66 -9.24 -5.32 3.03
C ALA A 66 -8.66 -3.90 2.85
N LYS A 67 -8.39 -3.23 3.97
CA LYS A 67 -7.76 -1.91 4.01
C LYS A 67 -6.30 -2.02 4.44
N TYR A 68 -5.47 -1.16 3.86
CA TYR A 68 -4.04 -1.14 4.07
C TYR A 68 -3.59 0.26 4.49
N PHE A 69 -2.57 0.30 5.35
CA PHE A 69 -1.92 1.53 5.78
C PHE A 69 -0.41 1.33 5.85
N LEU A 70 0.33 2.41 5.71
CA LEU A 70 1.76 2.49 5.92
C LEU A 70 2.05 2.59 7.42
N LEU A 71 3.07 1.87 7.86
CA LEU A 71 3.59 1.92 9.22
C LEU A 71 4.62 3.05 9.41
N ARG A 72 5.11 3.66 8.32
CA ARG A 72 6.11 4.74 8.32
C ARG A 72 6.00 5.66 7.11
#